data_AF-A0ABD2MHW7-F1
#
_entry.id   AF-A0ABD2MHW7-F1
#
_cell.length_a   1.000
_cell.length_b   1.000
_cell.length_c   1.000
_cell.angle_alpha   90.00
_cell.angle_beta   90.00
_cell.angle_gamma   90.00
#
_symmetry.space_group_name_H-M   'P 1'
#
loop_
_entity.id
_entity.type
_entity.pdbx_description
1 polymer ?
#
loop_
_entity_poly.entity_id
_entity_poly.type
_entity_poly.pdbx_seq_one_letter_code
_entity_poly.pdbx_strand_id
1 'polypeptide(L)'
;MTNTAQLCIFIRMVFNDMLAKEEFLTIIPLKRMTRGEDIYDVFFIFSKNYKLPIYKLVCITTHGAPAMTGNKIGFVALCRANEYFPSCFHSIALYSNKICV
;
A
#
# COMPACT_ATOMS: atom_id res chain seq x y z
N MET A 1 21.75 4.77 14.20
CA MET A 1 20.37 4.54 13.73
C MET A 1 19.91 5.81 13.03
N THR A 2 19.62 5.76 11.74
CA THR A 2 18.98 6.87 11.03
C THR A 2 17.47 6.75 11.23
N ASN A 3 16.79 7.82 11.66
CA ASN A 3 15.34 7.86 11.83
C ASN A 3 14.65 7.95 10.45
N THR A 4 14.70 6.85 9.70
CA THR A 4 14.13 6.75 8.35
C THR A 4 12.84 5.97 8.41
N ALA A 5 11.71 6.60 8.06
CA ALA A 5 10.44 5.90 7.96
C ALA A 5 10.51 4.81 6.87
N GLN A 6 9.73 3.74 7.04
CA GLN A 6 9.72 2.59 6.14
C GLN A 6 8.29 2.24 5.75
N LEU A 7 8.09 1.89 4.48
CA LEU A 7 6.85 1.32 3.96
C LEU A 7 7.01 -0.19 3.87
N CYS A 8 6.36 -0.92 4.79
CA CYS A 8 6.24 -2.37 4.73
C CYS A 8 5.05 -2.75 3.85
N ILE A 9 5.26 -3.66 2.89
CA ILE A 9 4.22 -4.13 1.98
C ILE A 9 4.03 -5.63 2.18
N PHE A 10 2.79 -6.02 2.39
CA PHE A 10 2.34 -7.40 2.44
C PHE A 10 1.37 -7.65 1.29
N ILE A 11 1.39 -8.84 0.72
CA ILE A 11 0.40 -9.30 -0.25
C ILE A 11 -0.48 -10.35 0.40
N ARG A 12 -1.80 -10.19 0.25
CA ARG A 12 -2.78 -11.18 0.67
C ARG A 12 -3.47 -11.74 -0.56
N MET A 13 -3.24 -13.02 -0.83
CA MET A 13 -3.83 -13.76 -1.94
C MET A 13 -5.01 -14.57 -1.42
N VAL A 14 -6.10 -14.59 -2.18
CA VAL A 14 -7.26 -15.47 -1.92
C VAL A 14 -7.35 -16.46 -3.07
N PHE A 15 -7.44 -17.74 -2.74
CA PHE A 15 -7.48 -18.83 -3.71
C PHE A 15 -8.91 -19.35 -3.89
N ASN A 16 -9.14 -20.16 -4.94
CA ASN A 16 -10.48 -20.68 -5.28
C ASN A 16 -11.09 -21.59 -4.22
N ASP A 17 -10.26 -22.17 -3.35
CA ASP A 17 -10.66 -22.96 -2.19
C ASP A 17 -10.96 -22.09 -0.96
N MET A 18 -11.09 -20.77 -1.13
CA MET A 18 -11.33 -19.77 -0.10
C MET A 18 -10.20 -19.65 0.93
N LEU A 19 -9.04 -20.28 0.71
CA LEU A 19 -7.88 -20.06 1.55
C LEU A 19 -7.28 -18.68 1.26
N ALA A 20 -6.86 -18.00 2.32
CA ALA A 20 -6.12 -16.75 2.23
C ALA A 20 -4.69 -16.97 2.71
N LYS A 21 -3.71 -16.53 1.92
CA LYS A 21 -2.30 -16.52 2.31
C LYS A 21 -1.80 -15.08 2.32
N GLU A 22 -1.17 -14.69 3.41
CA GLU A 22 -0.48 -13.41 3.53
C GLU A 22 1.02 -13.64 3.51
N GLU A 23 1.73 -12.86 2.69
CA GLU A 23 3.18 -12.91 2.58
C GLU A 23 3.77 -11.51 2.65
N PHE A 24 4.91 -11.39 3.33
CA PHE A 24 5.71 -10.19 3.32
C PHE A 24 6.38 -10.03 1.95
N LEU A 25 6.11 -8.92 1.27
CA LEU A 25 6.64 -8.67 -0.06
C LEU A 25 7.94 -7.87 0.00
N THR A 26 7.94 -6.73 0.71
CA THR A 26 9.12 -5.86 0.77
C THR A 26 9.03 -4.79 1.87
N ILE A 27 10.17 -4.15 2.16
CA ILE A 27 10.30 -2.90 2.90
C ILE A 27 10.96 -1.88 1.99
N ILE A 28 10.35 -0.69 1.88
CA ILE A 28 10.91 0.43 1.10
C ILE A 28 11.18 1.61 2.03
N PRO A 29 12.43 2.13 2.11
CA PRO A 29 12.71 3.31 2.91
C PRO A 29 12.08 4.56 2.30
N LEU A 30 11.38 5.33 3.12
CA LEU A 30 10.80 6.62 2.77
C LEU A 30 11.86 7.70 3.03
N LYS A 31 12.51 8.16 1.96
CA LYS A 31 13.60 9.17 2.03
C LYS A 31 13.11 10.60 2.31
N ARG A 32 11.79 10.82 2.37
CA ARG A 32 11.15 12.13 2.53
C ARG A 32 10.19 12.09 3.73
N MET A 33 9.14 12.91 3.70
CA MET A 33 8.03 12.86 4.65
C MET A 33 7.18 11.60 4.42
N THR A 34 6.28 11.33 5.36
CA THR A 34 5.33 10.22 5.32
C THR A 34 3.95 10.67 4.85
N ARG A 35 3.87 11.63 3.91
CA ARG A 35 2.58 12.07 3.34
C ARG A 35 2.04 11.02 2.37
N GLY A 36 0.74 11.07 2.10
CA GLY A 36 0.11 10.11 1.20
C GLY A 36 0.73 10.08 -0.20
N GLU A 37 1.11 11.25 -0.72
CA GLU A 37 1.81 11.42 -1.99
C GLU A 37 3.19 10.73 -1.99
N ASP A 38 3.98 10.93 -0.92
CA ASP A 38 5.31 10.31 -0.82
C ASP A 38 5.22 8.77 -0.77
N ILE A 39 4.20 8.24 -0.09
CA ILE A 39 3.92 6.79 -0.01
C ILE A 39 3.44 6.27 -1.38
N TYR A 40 2.53 7.01 -2.03
CA TYR A 40 2.00 6.68 -3.35
C TYR A 40 3.10 6.59 -4.39
N ASP A 41 3.97 7.60 -4.49
CA ASP A 41 5.04 7.63 -5.49
C ASP A 41 5.98 6.44 -5.35
N VAL A 42 6.40 6.15 -4.12
CA VAL A 42 7.29 5.02 -3.83
C VAL A 42 6.63 3.69 -4.16
N PHE A 43 5.37 3.50 -3.78
CA PHE A 43 4.61 2.29 -4.09
C PHE A 43 4.36 2.12 -5.59
N PHE A 44 3.99 3.20 -6.29
CA PHE A 44 3.72 3.20 -7.72
C PHE A 44 4.97 2.81 -8.50
N ILE A 45 6.11 3.44 -8.23
CA ILE A 45 7.40 3.11 -8.85
C ILE A 45 7.77 1.65 -8.58
N PHE A 46 7.64 1.19 -7.33
CA PHE A 46 7.87 -0.20 -6.97
C PHE A 46 6.97 -1.15 -7.78
N SER A 47 5.67 -0.90 -7.81
CA SER A 47 4.72 -1.75 -8.52
C SER A 47 5.00 -1.87 -10.02
N LYS A 48 5.45 -0.78 -10.65
CA LYS A 48 5.86 -0.75 -12.06
C LYS A 48 7.16 -1.51 -12.29
N ASN A 49 8.19 -1.25 -11.48
CA ASN A 49 9.51 -1.86 -11.61
C ASN A 49 9.46 -3.38 -11.45
N TYR A 50 8.67 -3.86 -10.49
CA TYR A 50 8.48 -5.29 -10.22
C TYR A 50 7.33 -5.91 -11.00
N LYS A 51 6.70 -5.15 -11.91
CA LYS A 51 5.58 -5.58 -12.77
C LYS A 51 4.50 -6.32 -11.99
N LEU A 52 4.13 -5.78 -10.83
CA LEU A 52 3.09 -6.37 -10.01
C LEU A 52 1.79 -6.48 -10.81
N PRO A 53 1.02 -7.57 -10.66
CA PRO A 53 -0.24 -7.75 -11.37
C PRO A 53 -1.34 -6.87 -10.74
N ILE A 54 -1.18 -5.55 -10.79
CA ILE A 54 -2.09 -4.56 -10.18
C ILE A 54 -3.52 -4.70 -10.72
N TYR A 55 -3.68 -5.17 -11.96
CA TYR A 55 -5.00 -5.49 -12.53
C TYR A 55 -5.77 -6.59 -11.76
N LYS A 56 -5.09 -7.40 -10.93
CA LYS A 56 -5.71 -8.40 -10.04
C LYS A 56 -5.94 -7.87 -8.62
N LEU A 57 -5.59 -6.62 -8.33
CA LEU A 57 -5.71 -6.04 -7.00
C LEU A 57 -7.19 -5.81 -6.65
N VAL A 58 -7.66 -6.46 -5.59
CA VAL A 58 -9.06 -6.35 -5.14
C VAL A 58 -9.22 -5.35 -3.99
N CYS A 59 -8.21 -5.20 -3.15
CA CYS A 59 -8.24 -4.29 -2.02
C CYS A 59 -6.86 -3.75 -1.64
N ILE A 60 -6.84 -2.57 -1.02
CA ILE A 60 -5.68 -2.02 -0.33
C ILE A 60 -6.07 -1.78 1.12
N THR A 61 -5.25 -2.28 2.02
CA THR A 61 -5.47 -2.20 3.47
C THR A 61 -4.35 -1.42 4.13
N THR A 62 -4.68 -0.42 4.96
CA THR A 62 -3.70 0.48 5.58
C THR A 62 -4.05 0.78 7.04
N HIS A 63 -3.07 1.27 7.81
CA HIS A 63 -3.19 1.55 9.25
C HIS A 63 -4.02 2.79 9.62
N GLY A 64 -4.91 3.25 8.74
CA GLY A 64 -5.90 4.28 9.04
C GLY A 64 -5.39 5.72 9.17
N ALA A 65 -4.07 5.95 9.20
CA ALA A 65 -3.54 7.31 9.42
C ALA A 65 -3.94 8.27 8.29
N PRO A 66 -4.02 9.59 8.56
CA PRO A 66 -4.44 10.59 7.56
C PRO A 66 -3.65 10.54 6.25
N ALA A 67 -2.35 10.26 6.31
CA ALA A 67 -1.52 10.09 5.11
C ALA A 67 -1.95 8.89 4.24
N MET A 68 -2.51 7.84 4.84
CA MET A 68 -2.98 6.67 4.11
C MET A 68 -4.42 6.82 3.60
N THR A 69 -5.31 7.35 4.45
CA THR A 69 -6.77 7.32 4.25
C THR A 69 -7.40 8.65 3.85
N GLY A 70 -6.62 9.74 3.80
CA GLY A 70 -7.14 11.05 3.41
C GLY A 70 -7.86 11.03 2.06
N ASN A 71 -9.06 11.61 1.99
CA ASN A 71 -9.97 11.46 0.85
C ASN A 71 -9.50 12.09 -0.47
N LYS A 72 -8.53 13.02 -0.43
CA LYS A 72 -8.02 13.72 -1.62
C LYS A 72 -6.57 13.39 -1.94
N ILE A 73 -5.72 13.45 -0.92
CA ILE A 73 -4.25 13.31 -1.03
C ILE A 73 -3.69 12.17 -0.16
N GLY A 74 -4.57 11.30 0.37
CA GLY A 74 -4.15 10.08 1.04
C GLY A 74 -3.70 9.05 0.02
N PHE A 75 -2.74 8.20 0.38
CA PHE A 75 -2.20 7.12 -0.47
C PHE A 75 -3.31 6.35 -1.21
N VAL A 76 -4.34 5.92 -0.49
CA VAL A 76 -5.46 5.14 -1.06
C VAL A 76 -6.28 5.97 -2.06
N ALA A 77 -6.54 7.25 -1.75
CA ALA A 77 -7.28 8.13 -2.65
C ALA A 77 -6.50 8.38 -3.95
N LEU A 78 -5.19 8.56 -3.85
CA LEU A 78 -4.30 8.71 -5.01
C LEU A 78 -4.27 7.45 -5.88
N CYS A 79 -4.21 6.26 -5.27
CA CYS A 79 -4.34 5.00 -6.01
C CYS A 79 -5.67 4.92 -6.77
N ARG A 80 -6.80 5.31 -6.15
CA ARG A 80 -8.13 5.30 -6.81
C ARG A 80 -8.25 6.30 -7.95
N ALA A 81 -7.55 7.43 -7.85
CA ALA A 81 -7.58 8.48 -8.88
C ALA A 81 -6.71 8.14 -10.11
N ASN A 82 -5.89 7.08 -10.04
CA ASN A 82 -4.98 6.70 -11.12
C ASN A 82 -5.48 5.44 -11.85
N GLU A 83 -5.64 5.54 -13.17
CA GLU A 83 -6.12 4.47 -14.06
C GLU A 83 -5.26 3.19 -14.06
N TYR A 84 -4.03 3.25 -13.57
CA TYR A 84 -3.18 2.08 -13.40
C TYR A 84 -3.72 1.10 -12.36
N PHE A 85 -4.51 1.59 -11.40
CA PHE A 85 -5.17 0.77 -10.39
C PHE A 85 -6.62 0.49 -10.78
N PRO A 86 -7.18 -0.68 -10.39
CA PRO A 86 -8.57 -0.98 -10.65
C PRO A 86 -9.51 0.06 -10.04
N SER A 87 -10.51 0.53 -10.81
CA SER A 87 -11.45 1.56 -10.35
C SER A 87 -12.34 1.11 -9.17
N CYS A 88 -12.48 -0.20 -8.96
CA CYS A 88 -13.42 -0.79 -8.01
C CYS A 88 -12.75 -1.57 -6.86
N PHE A 89 -11.54 -1.20 -6.41
CA PHE A 89 -10.97 -1.87 -5.23
C PHE A 89 -11.57 -1.32 -3.92
N HIS A 90 -11.95 -2.22 -3.01
CA HIS A 90 -12.45 -1.83 -1.68
C HIS A 90 -11.26 -1.48 -0.79
N SER A 91 -11.36 -0.40 -0.01
CA SER A 91 -10.32 -0.10 0.98
C SER A 91 -10.86 -0.43 2.35
N ILE A 92 -10.24 -1.42 2.99
CA ILE A 92 -10.59 -1.86 4.33
C ILE A 92 -9.45 -1.41 5.23
N ALA A 93 -9.74 -0.70 6.32
CA ALA A 93 -8.72 -0.37 7.31
C ALA A 93 -8.45 -1.62 8.17
N LEU A 94 -7.19 -2.08 8.26
CA LEU A 94 -6.77 -3.07 9.27
C LEU A 94 -5.50 -2.58 9.97
N TYR A 95 -5.47 -2.90 11.27
CA TYR A 95 -4.43 -2.60 12.24
C TYR A 95 -3.16 -3.41 11.97
N SER A 96 -2.02 -2.73 11.80
CA SER A 96 -0.69 -3.33 11.93
C SER A 96 0.07 -2.53 12.97
N ASN A 97 0.67 -3.22 13.94
CA ASN A 97 1.50 -2.59 14.97
C ASN A 97 2.60 -1.75 14.31
N LYS A 98 2.81 -0.54 14.85
CA LYS A 98 4.03 0.23 14.61
C LYS A 98 5.22 -0.70 14.83
N ILE A 99 5.95 -1.04 13.77
CA ILE A 99 7.35 -1.40 13.94
C ILE A 99 8.11 -0.09 13.77
N CYS A 100 8.16 0.67 14.87
CA CYS A 100 9.28 1.55 15.11
C CYS A 100 10.46 0.63 15.44
N VAL A 101 11.55 0.72 14.68
CA VAL A 101 12.89 0.45 15.21
C VAL A 101 13.64 1.76 15.19
#